data_AF-A0A3D9AY73-F1
#
_entry.id   AF-A0A3D9AY73-F1
#
_cell.length_a   1.000
_cell.length_b   1.000
_cell.length_c   1.000
_cell.angle_alpha   90.00
_cell.angle_beta   90.00
_cell.angle_gamma   90.00
#
_symmetry.space_group_name_H-M   'P 1'
#
loop_
_entity.id
_entity.type
_entity.pdbx_description
1 polymer ?
#
loop_
_entity_poly.entity_id
_entity_poly.type
_entity_poly.pdbx_seq_one_letter_code
_entity_poly.pdbx_strand_id
1 'polypeptide(L)' 'MIVLIVLIPIFYFGIINTQVSLKYETSNPGDCISNITNRNLCQDIKQNKILIVTDLVLVTVLLMFRSKIIRD' A
#
# COMPACT_ATOMS: atom_id res chain seq x y z
N MET A 1 1.59 11.22 -13.03
CA MET A 1 1.76 11.92 -11.74
C MET A 1 0.50 11.88 -10.88
N ILE A 2 -0.66 12.39 -11.35
CA ILE A 2 -1.92 12.37 -10.59
C ILE A 2 -2.30 10.95 -10.12
N VAL A 3 -2.20 9.95 -11.01
CA VAL A 3 -2.49 8.54 -10.67
C VAL A 3 -1.67 8.05 -9.47
N LEU A 4 -0.37 8.32 -9.43
CA LEU A 4 0.52 7.91 -8.33
C LEU A 4 0.11 8.59 -6.99
N ILE A 5 -0.37 9.83 -7.06
CA ILE A 5 -0.86 10.55 -5.86
C ILE A 5 -2.15 9.91 -5.35
N VAL A 6 -3.04 9.48 -6.25
CA VAL A 6 -4.31 8.81 -5.90
C VAL A 6 -4.10 7.40 -5.35
N LEU A 7 -3.05 6.70 -5.78
CA LEU A 7 -2.75 5.35 -5.31
C LEU A 7 -2.33 5.30 -3.84
N ILE A 8 -1.66 6.34 -3.31
CA ILE A 8 -1.26 6.42 -1.90
C ILE A 8 -2.44 6.23 -0.93
N PRO A 9 -3.54 7.02 -0.99
CA PRO A 9 -4.68 6.81 -0.10
C PRO A 9 -5.39 5.47 -0.34
N ILE A 10 -5.37 4.92 -1.56
CA ILE A 10 -5.93 3.60 -1.86
C ILE A 10 -5.14 2.50 -1.12
N PHE A 11 -3.81 2.52 -1.19
CA PHE A 11 -2.97 1.56 -0.47
C PHE A 11 -3.09 1.72 1.04
N TYR A 12 -3.20 2.97 1.53
CA TYR A 12 -3.45 3.23 2.94
C TYR A 12 -4.80 2.65 3.40
N PHE A 13 -5.85 2.85 2.61
CA PHE A 13 -7.15 2.23 2.86
C PHE A 13 -7.05 0.70 2.88
N GLY A 14 -6.26 0.12 1.97
CA GLY A 14 -5.92 -1.31 1.97
C GLY A 14 -5.33 -1.77 3.31
N ILE A 15 -4.37 -1.03 3.87
CA ILE A 15 -3.77 -1.35 5.19
C ILE A 15 -4.84 -1.35 6.29
N ILE A 16 -5.69 -0.33 6.35
CA ILE A 16 -6.73 -0.23 7.38
C ILE A 16 -7.72 -1.39 7.25
N ASN A 17 -8.14 -1.71 6.02
CA ASN A 17 -9.06 -2.83 5.79
C ASN A 17 -8.41 -4.17 6.17
N THR A 18 -7.14 -4.39 5.85
CA THR A 18 -6.42 -5.60 6.28
C THR A 18 -6.23 -5.66 7.80
N GLN A 19 -6.09 -4.53 8.50
CA GLN A 19 -6.07 -4.50 9.97
C GLN A 19 -7.43 -4.90 10.57
N VAL A 20 -8.53 -4.50 9.93
CA VAL A 20 -9.87 -4.99 10.28
C VAL A 20 -9.94 -6.49 10.06
N SER A 21 -9.51 -6.99 8.90
CA SER A 21 -9.43 -8.44 8.64
C SER A 21 -8.58 -9.17 9.67
N LEU A 22 -7.43 -8.63 10.10
CA LEU A 22 -6.62 -9.25 11.16
C LEU A 22 -7.41 -9.43 12.45
N LYS A 23 -8.24 -8.45 12.82
CA LYS A 23 -9.04 -8.51 14.04
C LYS A 23 -10.19 -9.52 13.99
N TYR A 24 -10.79 -9.71 12.82
CA TYR A 24 -12.02 -10.51 12.68
C TYR A 24 -11.84 -11.85 11.99
N GLU A 25 -10.76 -12.03 11.23
CA GLU A 25 -10.51 -13.24 10.45
C GLU A 25 -9.41 -14.12 11.05
N THR A 26 -8.75 -13.71 12.15
CA THR A 26 -7.72 -14.52 12.81
C THR A 26 -8.18 -15.01 14.17
N SER A 27 -7.61 -16.14 14.62
CA SER A 27 -8.02 -16.80 15.88
C SER A 27 -7.44 -16.11 17.11
N ASN A 28 -6.19 -15.65 17.04
CA ASN A 28 -5.47 -15.07 18.17
C ASN A 28 -4.76 -13.76 17.81
N PRO A 29 -4.52 -12.88 18.79
CA PRO A 29 -3.64 -11.73 18.61
C PRO A 29 -2.24 -12.18 18.15
N GLY A 30 -1.80 -11.67 17.00
CA GLY A 30 -0.49 -11.99 16.42
C GLY A 30 -0.53 -13.04 15.30
N ASP A 31 -1.66 -13.72 15.10
CA ASP A 31 -1.86 -14.57 13.93
C ASP A 31 -1.94 -13.71 12.67
N CYS A 32 -1.37 -14.22 11.58
CA CYS A 32 -1.28 -13.52 10.31
C CYS A 32 -2.11 -14.17 9.19
N ILE A 33 -2.55 -15.41 9.39
CA ILE A 33 -3.30 -16.17 8.38
C ILE A 33 -4.79 -16.02 8.65
N SER A 34 -5.53 -15.56 7.65
CA SER A 34 -7.00 -15.47 7.70
C SER A 34 -7.64 -16.85 7.70
N ASN A 35 -8.54 -17.12 8.64
CA ASN A 35 -9.36 -18.32 8.69
C ASN A 35 -10.47 -18.33 7.62
N ILE A 36 -10.74 -17.18 6.98
CA ILE A 36 -11.78 -17.04 5.94
C ILE A 36 -11.18 -17.23 4.55
N THR A 37 -10.08 -16.51 4.28
CA THR A 37 -9.48 -16.43 2.93
C THR A 37 -8.19 -17.23 2.80
N ASN A 38 -7.64 -17.73 3.91
CA ASN A 38 -6.34 -18.40 3.99
C ASN A 38 -5.16 -17.55 3.48
N ARG A 39 -5.33 -16.23 3.43
CA ARG A 39 -4.29 -15.26 3.02
C ARG A 39 -3.44 -14.82 4.19
N ASN A 40 -2.20 -14.43 3.90
CA ASN A 40 -1.30 -13.82 4.87
C ASN A 40 -1.52 -12.31 4.95
N LEU A 41 -2.39 -11.90 5.87
CA LEU A 41 -2.79 -10.50 6.07
C LEU A 41 -1.63 -9.61 6.51
N CYS A 42 -0.66 -10.14 7.28
CA CYS A 42 0.54 -9.41 7.66
C CYS A 42 1.42 -9.09 6.45
N GLN A 43 1.54 -10.03 5.51
CA GLN A 43 2.24 -9.83 4.26
C GLN A 43 1.52 -8.80 3.38
N ASP A 44 0.19 -8.84 3.32
CA ASP A 44 -0.61 -7.86 2.57
C ASP A 44 -0.41 -6.43 3.11
N ILE A 45 -0.37 -6.25 4.44
CA ILE A 45 -0.02 -4.95 5.05
C ILE A 45 1.39 -4.51 4.66
N LYS A 46 2.37 -5.43 4.72
CA LYS A 46 3.76 -5.13 4.36
C LYS A 46 3.87 -4.73 2.89
N GLN A 47 3.18 -5.42 1.99
CA GLN A 47 3.15 -5.12 0.57
C GLN A 47 2.54 -3.73 0.31
N ASN A 48 1.40 -3.40 0.91
CA ASN A 48 0.80 -2.07 0.78
C ASN A 48 1.73 -0.95 1.28
N LYS A 49 2.45 -1.16 2.39
CA LYS A 49 3.47 -0.19 2.87
C LYS A 49 4.60 -0.01 1.85
N ILE A 50 5.10 -1.09 1.23
CA ILE A 50 6.13 -1.03 0.20
C ILE A 50 5.63 -0.26 -1.03
N LEU A 51 4.38 -0.47 -1.44
CA LEU A 51 3.78 0.23 -2.57
C LEU A 51 3.67 1.74 -2.31
N ILE A 52 3.25 2.16 -1.10
CA ILE A 52 3.24 3.59 -0.72
C ILE A 52 4.64 4.20 -0.83
N VAL A 53 5.66 3.55 -0.28
CA VAL A 53 7.04 4.05 -0.34
C VAL A 53 7.52 4.15 -1.79
N THR A 54 7.19 3.14 -2.61
CA THR A 54 7.55 3.12 -4.03
C THR A 54 6.90 4.28 -4.78
N ASP A 55 5.61 4.54 -4.56
CA ASP A 55 4.91 5.67 -5.18
C ASP A 55 5.50 7.02 -4.76
N LEU A 56 5.85 7.19 -3.48
CA LEU A 56 6.50 8.41 -3.00
C LEU A 56 7.85 8.64 -3.69
N VAL A 57 8.66 7.59 -3.86
CA VAL A 57 9.94 7.67 -4.58
C VAL A 57 9.69 8.05 -6.05
N LEU A 58 8.75 7.39 -6.72
CA LEU A 58 8.42 7.67 -8.12
C LEU A 58 7.90 9.10 -8.32
N VAL A 59 7.01 9.58 -7.45
CA VAL A 59 6.52 10.97 -7.48
C VAL A 59 7.68 11.94 -7.30
N THR A 60 8.58 11.68 -6.35
CA THR A 60 9.76 12.53 -6.09
C THR A 60 10.68 12.58 -7.31
N VAL A 61 11.00 11.43 -7.91
CA VAL A 61 11.82 11.34 -9.13
C VAL A 61 11.16 12.08 -10.28
N LEU A 62 9.88 11.85 -10.53
CA LEU A 62 9.14 12.53 -11.60
C LEU A 62 9.07 14.04 -11.40
N LEU A 63 8.97 14.52 -10.16
CA LEU A 63 9.00 15.95 -9.84
C LEU A 63 10.40 16.55 -10.10
N MET A 64 11.47 15.85 -9.71
CA MET A 64 12.85 16.30 -9.96
C MET A 64 13.15 16.43 -11.46
N PHE A 65 12.66 15.48 -12.27
CA PHE A 65 12.87 15.50 -13.72
C PHE A 65 11.74 16.18 -14.50
N ARG A 66 10.76 16.80 -13.82
CA ARG A 66 9.59 17.43 -14.45
C ARG A 66 9.98 18.44 -15.52
N SER A 67 10.96 19.29 -15.25
CA SER A 67 11.47 20.31 -16.20
C SER A 67 12.22 19.73 -17.39
N LYS A 68 12.74 18.50 -17.27
CA LYS A 68 13.47 17.80 -18.34
C LYS A 68 12.55 16.94 -19.20
N ILE A 69 11.43 16.47 -18.64
CA ILE A 69 10.41 15.66 -19.31
C ILE A 69 9.39 16.54 -20.04
N ILE A 70 8.98 17.67 -19.45
CA ILE A 70 8.05 18.65 -20.06
C ILE A 70 8.84 19.70 -20.84
N ARG A 71 9.82 19.28 -21.63
CA ARG A 71 10.57 20.16 -22.52
C ARG A 71 10.01 19.96 -23.92
N ASP A 72 9.10 20.87 -24.31
CA ASP A 72 8.76 21.11 -25.73
C ASP A 72 10.01 21.59 -26.49
#